data_AF-A0A2E3DJA1-F1
#
_entry.id   AF-A0A2E3DJA1-F1
#
_cell.length_a   1.000
_cell.length_b   1.000
_cell.length_c   1.000
_cell.angle_alpha   90.00
_cell.angle_beta   90.00
_cell.angle_gamma   90.00
#
_symmetry.space_group_name_H-M   'P 1'
#
loop_
_entity.id
_entity.type
_entity.pdbx_description
1 polymer ?
#
loop_
_entity_poly.entity_id
_entity_poly.type
_entity_poly.pdbx_seq_one_letter_code
_entity_poly.pdbx_strand_id
1 'polypeptide(L)'
;MELLAQPEIWVGAGVLLTCLISLVIFISGRNKKQTTDEQQVNLTIAIEKLPLLPVINEPVRMEIYGSPVRIRALVISPIGRGQSLPEKEHLGNILNHFIPDFMRILELHQPIFRKWPEQLSSNGFIQSFFNNLAIPNKGQGTVWCSIAGKIEVLGSGYLIGMVCNTATPNSLSQITVQHPGQWLDILRVHQA
;
A
#
# COMPACT_ATOMS: atom_id res chain seq x y z
N MET A 1 -42.05 -51.97 23.45
CA MET A 1 -42.25 -50.64 22.86
C MET A 1 -42.74 -49.69 23.94
N GLU A 2 -41.92 -49.41 24.95
CA GLU A 2 -42.28 -48.56 26.11
C GLU A 2 -41.08 -47.70 26.59
N LEU A 3 -40.11 -47.43 25.70
CA LEU A 3 -38.92 -46.64 26.01
C LEU A 3 -38.99 -45.19 25.50
N LEU A 4 -40.15 -44.76 24.97
CA LEU A 4 -40.34 -43.44 24.34
C LEU A 4 -41.36 -42.54 25.07
N ALA A 5 -41.61 -42.76 26.36
CA ALA A 5 -42.59 -41.97 27.12
C ALA A 5 -42.01 -41.32 28.39
N GLN A 6 -40.69 -41.10 28.46
CA GLN A 6 -40.10 -40.31 29.55
C GLN A 6 -39.81 -38.88 29.07
N PRO A 7 -40.53 -37.86 29.59
CA PRO A 7 -40.38 -36.47 29.16
C PRO A 7 -38.99 -35.90 29.50
N GLU A 8 -38.25 -36.54 30.42
CA GLU A 8 -36.91 -36.14 30.83
C GLU A 8 -35.87 -36.28 29.69
N ILE A 9 -36.01 -37.28 28.83
CA ILE A 9 -35.11 -37.50 27.69
C ILE A 9 -35.28 -36.40 26.64
N TRP A 10 -36.51 -35.91 26.45
CA TRP A 10 -36.84 -34.85 25.49
C TRP A 10 -36.33 -33.48 25.95
N VAL A 11 -36.37 -33.20 27.25
CA VAL A 11 -35.79 -31.97 27.82
C VAL A 11 -34.26 -31.98 27.67
N GLY A 12 -33.61 -33.10 27.97
CA GLY A 12 -32.17 -33.26 27.77
C GLY A 12 -31.75 -33.09 26.32
N ALA A 13 -32.48 -33.71 25.39
CA ALA A 13 -32.20 -33.60 23.95
C ALA A 13 -32.39 -32.17 23.42
N GLY A 14 -33.44 -31.46 23.87
CA GLY A 14 -33.69 -30.07 23.46
C GLY A 14 -32.61 -29.09 23.92
N VAL A 15 -32.13 -29.23 25.16
CA VAL A 15 -31.04 -28.39 25.70
C VAL A 15 -29.72 -28.66 24.98
N LEU A 16 -29.43 -29.92 24.67
CA LEU A 16 -28.20 -30.29 23.95
C LEU A 16 -28.21 -29.77 22.51
N LEU A 17 -29.37 -29.84 21.83
CA LEU A 17 -29.54 -29.32 20.48
C LEU A 17 -29.38 -27.79 20.45
N THR A 18 -29.99 -27.08 21.40
CA THR A 18 -29.89 -25.60 21.48
C THR A 18 -28.48 -25.13 21.82
N CYS A 19 -27.75 -25.84 22.69
CA CYS A 19 -26.34 -25.57 22.97
C CYS A 19 -25.45 -25.83 21.74
N LEU A 20 -25.70 -26.90 20.98
CA LEU A 20 -24.98 -27.18 19.74
C LEU A 20 -25.22 -26.08 18.69
N ILE A 21 -26.47 -25.65 18.52
CA ILE A 21 -26.84 -24.57 17.59
C ILE A 21 -26.19 -23.25 18.02
N SER A 22 -26.23 -22.90 19.30
CA SER A 22 -25.60 -21.66 19.79
C SER A 22 -24.08 -21.69 19.63
N LEU A 23 -23.44 -22.84 19.85
CA LEU A 23 -22.00 -23.03 19.66
C LEU A 23 -21.62 -22.89 18.18
N VAL A 24 -22.39 -23.50 17.27
CA VAL A 24 -22.14 -23.37 15.82
C VAL A 24 -22.34 -21.92 15.36
N ILE A 25 -23.39 -21.23 15.81
CA ILE A 25 -23.61 -19.81 15.49
C ILE A 25 -22.48 -18.94 16.06
N PHE A 26 -22.00 -19.23 17.26
CA PHE A 26 -20.92 -18.49 17.89
C PHE A 26 -19.57 -18.72 17.20
N ILE A 27 -19.27 -19.96 16.78
CA ILE A 27 -18.06 -20.30 16.01
C ILE A 27 -18.13 -19.71 14.59
N SER A 28 -19.27 -19.82 13.90
CA SER A 28 -19.47 -19.20 12.59
C SER A 28 -19.50 -17.67 12.64
N GLY A 29 -19.99 -17.08 13.73
CA GLY A 29 -19.97 -15.64 13.98
C GLY A 29 -18.57 -15.10 14.30
N ARG A 30 -17.72 -15.89 14.98
CA ARG A 30 -16.31 -15.57 15.19
C ARG A 30 -15.49 -15.61 13.89
N ASN A 31 -15.78 -16.55 12.99
CA ASN A 31 -15.14 -16.59 11.67
C ASN A 31 -15.64 -15.52 10.69
N LYS A 32 -16.80 -14.89 10.96
CA LYS A 32 -17.35 -13.84 10.08
C LYS A 32 -16.77 -12.45 10.28
N LYS A 33 -15.86 -12.24 11.24
CA LYS A 33 -15.23 -10.94 11.49
C LYS A 33 -13.97 -10.67 10.65
N GLN A 34 -13.66 -11.53 9.68
CA GLN A 34 -12.43 -11.42 8.88
C GLN A 34 -12.56 -11.88 7.43
N THR A 35 -13.74 -11.78 6.84
CA THR A 35 -13.87 -11.62 5.38
C THR A 35 -14.08 -10.14 5.13
N THR A 36 -12.97 -9.38 5.21
CA THR A 36 -12.86 -8.14 4.44
C THR A 36 -13.17 -8.52 3.01
N ASP A 37 -14.24 -7.94 2.49
CA ASP A 37 -14.66 -7.95 1.11
C ASP A 37 -13.44 -8.13 0.19
N GLU A 38 -13.31 -9.30 -0.45
CA GLU A 38 -12.38 -9.54 -1.55
C GLU A 38 -12.85 -8.75 -2.78
N GLN A 39 -13.09 -7.45 -2.62
CA GLN A 39 -12.98 -6.51 -3.72
C GLN A 39 -11.55 -6.65 -4.21
N GLN A 40 -11.39 -7.41 -5.29
CA GLN A 40 -10.16 -7.62 -6.02
C GLN A 40 -9.47 -6.25 -6.19
N VAL A 41 -8.51 -5.94 -5.31
CA VAL A 41 -7.90 -4.62 -5.25
C VAL A 41 -7.14 -4.43 -6.55
N ASN A 42 -7.60 -3.51 -7.39
CA ASN A 42 -6.93 -3.22 -8.64
C ASN A 42 -5.57 -2.56 -8.33
N LEU A 43 -4.51 -3.35 -8.48
CA LEU A 43 -3.13 -2.92 -8.26
C LEU A 43 -2.57 -2.16 -9.47
N THR A 44 -3.21 -2.22 -10.63
CA THR A 44 -2.70 -1.62 -11.86
C THR A 44 -2.64 -0.10 -11.78
N ILE A 45 -1.49 0.46 -12.15
CA ILE A 45 -1.31 1.90 -12.35
C ILE A 45 -1.06 2.11 -13.84
N ALA A 46 -2.11 2.52 -14.55
CA ALA A 46 -2.06 2.84 -15.97
C ALA A 46 -1.32 4.17 -16.17
N ILE A 47 -0.02 4.11 -16.41
CA ILE A 47 0.87 5.29 -16.52
C ILE A 47 0.44 6.18 -17.68
N GLU A 48 -0.02 5.59 -18.78
CA GLU A 48 -0.53 6.31 -19.95
C GLU A 48 -1.78 7.16 -19.64
N LYS A 49 -2.48 6.88 -18.53
CA LYS A 49 -3.64 7.66 -18.07
C LYS A 49 -3.25 8.71 -17.02
N LEU A 50 -2.02 8.69 -16.52
CA LEU A 50 -1.54 9.71 -15.59
C LEU A 50 -1.27 11.00 -16.37
N PRO A 51 -1.75 12.16 -15.90
CA PRO A 51 -1.50 13.40 -16.60
C PRO A 51 -0.02 13.76 -16.48
N LEU A 52 0.57 14.14 -17.62
CA LEU A 52 1.90 14.72 -17.69
C LEU A 52 1.79 16.19 -17.30
N LEU A 53 2.35 16.53 -16.14
CA LEU A 53 2.36 17.90 -15.63
C LEU A 53 3.80 18.42 -15.57
N PRO A 54 4.02 19.73 -15.75
CA PRO A 54 5.34 20.33 -15.54
C PRO A 54 5.89 19.99 -14.15
N VAL A 55 7.20 19.79 -14.08
CA VAL A 55 7.90 19.68 -12.80
C VAL A 55 7.78 20.99 -12.03
N ILE A 56 7.76 20.88 -10.71
CA ILE A 56 7.66 22.03 -9.81
C ILE A 56 9.06 22.29 -9.24
N ASN A 57 9.56 23.51 -9.41
CA ASN A 57 10.88 23.91 -8.91
C ASN A 57 10.79 24.78 -7.65
N GLU A 58 9.63 25.36 -7.36
CA GLU A 58 9.38 26.26 -6.23
C GLU A 58 7.99 25.98 -5.62
N PRO A 59 7.80 26.17 -4.29
CA PRO A 59 8.81 26.53 -3.30
C PRO A 59 9.71 25.34 -2.90
N VAL A 60 9.36 24.13 -3.34
CA VAL A 60 10.10 22.90 -3.04
C VAL A 60 10.28 22.12 -4.33
N ARG A 61 11.52 21.69 -4.59
CA ARG A 61 11.89 20.87 -5.74
C ARG A 61 12.28 19.47 -5.26
N MET A 62 11.70 18.45 -5.89
CA MET A 62 12.08 17.05 -5.68
C MET A 62 12.91 16.54 -6.85
N GLU A 63 13.92 15.74 -6.56
CA GLU A 63 14.77 15.08 -7.56
C GLU A 63 14.91 13.59 -7.31
N ILE A 64 15.07 12.84 -8.40
CA ILE A 64 15.53 11.45 -8.40
C ILE A 64 16.86 11.41 -9.14
N TYR A 65 17.94 11.03 -8.46
CA TYR A 65 19.29 11.02 -9.01
C TYR A 65 19.66 12.32 -9.74
N GLY A 66 19.30 13.47 -9.15
CA GLY A 66 19.56 14.81 -9.69
C GLY A 66 18.62 15.27 -10.81
N SER A 67 17.72 14.41 -11.31
CA SER A 67 16.70 14.81 -12.28
C SER A 67 15.47 15.37 -11.54
N PRO A 68 15.02 16.60 -11.82
CA PRO A 68 13.80 17.13 -11.22
C PRO A 68 12.58 16.30 -11.64
N VAL A 69 11.74 15.98 -10.66
CA VAL A 69 10.59 15.10 -10.83
C VAL A 69 9.31 15.67 -10.23
N ARG A 70 8.17 15.23 -10.76
CA ARG A 70 6.87 15.41 -10.14
C ARG A 70 6.23 14.04 -9.89
N ILE A 71 5.76 13.82 -8.66
CA ILE A 71 5.08 12.59 -8.27
C ILE A 71 3.69 12.60 -8.92
N ARG A 72 3.35 11.52 -9.63
CA ARG A 72 2.04 11.33 -10.27
C ARG A 72 1.22 10.21 -9.62
N ALA A 73 1.87 9.22 -9.03
CA ALA A 73 1.22 8.22 -8.19
C ALA A 73 2.08 7.88 -6.98
N LEU A 74 1.41 7.64 -5.84
CA LEU A 74 2.01 7.15 -4.60
C LEU A 74 1.25 5.92 -4.14
N VAL A 75 1.98 4.82 -3.97
CA VAL A 75 1.50 3.56 -3.40
C VAL A 75 2.08 3.42 -2.00
N ILE A 76 1.24 3.05 -1.04
CA ILE A 76 1.70 2.58 0.27
C ILE A 76 1.06 1.25 0.62
N SER A 77 1.84 0.39 1.26
CA SER A 77 1.42 -0.93 1.74
C SER A 77 2.02 -1.22 3.11
N PRO A 78 1.30 -1.90 4.01
CA PRO A 78 1.90 -2.48 5.21
C PRO A 78 2.76 -3.70 4.82
N ILE A 79 3.76 -4.02 5.65
CA ILE A 79 4.61 -5.21 5.51
C ILE A 79 4.43 -6.15 6.70
N GLY A 80 4.34 -7.44 6.44
CA GLY A 80 4.11 -8.46 7.46
C GLY A 80 2.70 -9.04 7.40
N ARG A 81 2.28 -9.70 8.48
CA ARG A 81 0.98 -10.36 8.58
C ARG A 81 0.09 -9.65 9.59
N GLY A 82 -1.20 -9.55 9.27
CA GLY A 82 -2.20 -8.88 10.10
C GLY A 82 -1.92 -7.39 10.31
N GLN A 83 -1.15 -6.76 9.42
CA GLN A 83 -0.79 -5.35 9.51
C GLN A 83 -1.76 -4.54 8.65
N SER A 84 -2.26 -3.45 9.20
CA SER A 84 -3.04 -2.46 8.47
C SER A 84 -2.27 -1.16 8.35
N LEU A 85 -2.62 -0.35 7.34
CA LEU A 85 -2.17 1.02 7.32
C LEU A 85 -2.86 1.79 8.45
N PRO A 86 -2.14 2.72 9.10
CA PRO A 86 -2.76 3.54 10.14
C PRO A 86 -3.79 4.51 9.56
N GLU A 87 -4.55 5.13 10.45
CA GLU A 87 -5.54 6.16 10.13
C GLU A 87 -4.90 7.35 9.42
N LYS A 88 -5.72 8.16 8.76
CA LYS A 88 -5.26 9.21 7.83
C LYS A 88 -4.38 10.25 8.53
N GLU A 89 -4.70 10.65 9.76
CA GLU A 89 -3.88 11.62 10.51
C GLU A 89 -2.46 11.07 10.76
N HIS A 90 -2.38 9.81 11.19
CA HIS A 90 -1.11 9.14 11.50
C HIS A 90 -0.28 8.83 10.25
N LEU A 91 -0.94 8.55 9.12
CA LEU A 91 -0.29 8.33 7.85
C LEU A 91 0.51 9.55 7.39
N GLY A 92 0.00 10.76 7.61
CA GLY A 92 0.73 12.00 7.29
C GLY A 92 2.04 12.12 8.07
N ASN A 93 2.03 11.73 9.35
CA ASN A 93 3.23 11.72 10.19
C ASN A 93 4.27 10.72 9.69
N ILE A 94 3.84 9.55 9.20
CA ILE A 94 4.73 8.55 8.62
C ILE A 94 5.38 9.08 7.34
N LEU A 95 4.59 9.71 6.49
CA LEU A 95 5.07 10.28 5.23
C LEU A 95 6.08 11.42 5.46
N ASN A 96 5.86 12.27 6.47
CA ASN A 96 6.81 13.31 6.85
C ASN A 96 8.08 12.79 7.57
N HIS A 97 8.02 11.62 8.22
CA HIS A 97 9.23 10.96 8.74
C HIS A 97 10.06 10.33 7.62
N PHE A 98 9.42 9.87 6.55
CA PHE A 98 10.09 9.28 5.40
C PHE A 98 10.93 10.32 4.64
N ILE A 99 10.32 11.46 4.30
CA ILE A 99 10.99 12.60 3.68
C ILE A 99 10.52 13.86 4.43
N PRO A 100 11.43 14.75 4.86
CA PRO A 100 11.03 16.01 5.47
C PRO A 100 10.08 16.80 4.55
N ASP A 101 9.02 17.35 5.12
CA ASP A 101 7.97 18.09 4.41
C ASP A 101 7.28 17.33 3.25
N PHE A 102 7.30 15.99 3.28
CA PHE A 102 6.74 15.20 2.17
C PHE A 102 5.25 15.47 1.94
N MET A 103 4.46 15.70 3.00
CA MET A 103 3.05 16.04 2.85
C MET A 103 2.85 17.32 2.04
N ARG A 104 3.68 18.35 2.24
CA ARG A 104 3.64 19.57 1.42
C ARG A 104 3.98 19.29 -0.04
N ILE A 105 4.95 18.40 -0.29
CA ILE A 105 5.29 17.95 -1.65
C ILE A 105 4.09 17.24 -2.28
N LEU A 106 3.41 16.36 -1.55
CA LEU A 106 2.23 15.64 -2.05
C LEU A 106 1.06 16.58 -2.33
N GLU A 107 0.84 17.61 -1.50
CA GLU A 107 -0.17 18.65 -1.73
C GLU A 107 0.10 19.43 -3.02
N LEU A 108 1.36 19.79 -3.28
CA LEU A 108 1.77 20.48 -4.52
C LEU A 108 1.71 19.57 -5.75
N HIS A 109 2.16 18.33 -5.60
CA HIS A 109 2.25 17.38 -6.71
C HIS A 109 0.89 16.80 -7.09
N GLN A 110 -0.04 16.69 -6.13
CA GLN A 110 -1.34 16.05 -6.25
C GLN A 110 -1.27 14.68 -6.97
N PRO A 111 -0.52 13.71 -6.43
CA PRO A 111 -0.46 12.39 -7.00
C PRO A 111 -1.74 11.59 -6.72
N ILE A 112 -2.02 10.61 -7.57
CA ILE A 112 -3.04 9.61 -7.25
C ILE A 112 -2.49 8.72 -6.12
N PHE A 113 -3.24 8.65 -5.02
CA PHE A 113 -2.87 7.83 -3.88
C PHE A 113 -3.53 6.44 -3.96
N ARG A 114 -2.75 5.39 -3.73
CA ARG A 114 -3.21 3.99 -3.73
C ARG A 114 -2.74 3.28 -2.46
N LYS A 115 -3.70 2.72 -1.73
CA LYS A 115 -3.44 1.79 -0.63
C LYS A 115 -3.43 0.38 -1.19
N TRP A 116 -2.33 -0.33 -1.01
CA TRP A 116 -2.24 -1.74 -1.38
C TRP A 116 -2.44 -2.62 -0.14
N PRO A 117 -2.91 -3.87 -0.34
CA PRO A 117 -3.05 -4.83 0.75
C PRO A 117 -1.68 -5.20 1.32
N GLU A 118 -1.66 -5.74 2.53
CA GLU A 118 -0.43 -6.17 3.20
C GLU A 118 0.43 -7.08 2.33
N GLN A 119 1.74 -6.90 2.43
CA GLN A 119 2.72 -7.66 1.64
C GLN A 119 3.61 -8.45 2.57
N LEU A 120 3.86 -9.71 2.22
CA LEU A 120 4.68 -10.60 3.03
C LEU A 120 6.18 -10.24 3.00
N SER A 121 6.63 -9.51 1.97
CA SER A 121 8.03 -9.10 1.82
C SER A 121 8.18 -7.85 0.96
N SER A 122 9.29 -7.14 1.16
CA SER A 122 9.67 -6.00 0.32
C SER A 122 9.89 -6.40 -1.14
N ASN A 123 10.58 -7.52 -1.38
CA ASN A 123 10.87 -7.98 -2.74
C ASN A 123 9.60 -8.33 -3.52
N GLY A 124 8.64 -9.02 -2.86
CA GLY A 124 7.35 -9.33 -3.47
C GLY A 124 6.56 -8.07 -3.83
N PHE A 125 6.57 -7.07 -2.95
CA PHE A 125 5.97 -5.77 -3.26
C PHE A 125 6.66 -5.06 -4.41
N ILE A 126 7.98 -4.96 -4.42
CA ILE A 126 8.75 -4.28 -5.48
C ILE A 126 8.45 -4.91 -6.84
N GLN A 127 8.48 -6.24 -6.91
CA GLN A 127 8.15 -6.98 -8.13
C GLN A 127 6.69 -6.74 -8.55
N SER A 128 5.75 -6.83 -7.61
CA SER A 128 4.33 -6.58 -7.87
C SER A 128 4.08 -5.15 -8.34
N PHE A 129 4.68 -4.16 -7.68
CA PHE A 129 4.64 -2.76 -8.05
C PHE A 129 5.07 -2.56 -9.49
N PHE A 130 6.28 -2.97 -9.84
CA PHE A 130 6.81 -2.79 -11.20
C PHE A 130 6.08 -3.59 -12.28
N ASN A 131 5.55 -4.76 -11.96
CA ASN A 131 4.75 -5.55 -12.90
C ASN A 131 3.38 -4.92 -13.17
N ASN A 132 2.85 -4.17 -12.20
CA ASN A 132 1.59 -3.44 -12.33
C ASN A 132 1.79 -2.02 -12.90
N LEU A 133 3.01 -1.67 -13.34
CA LEU A 133 3.32 -0.45 -14.08
C LEU A 133 3.57 -0.75 -15.56
N ALA A 134 2.86 -0.07 -16.46
CA ALA A 134 3.18 -0.05 -17.88
C ALA A 134 4.01 1.20 -18.23
N ILE A 135 5.31 1.22 -17.88
CA ILE A 135 6.19 2.35 -18.24
C ILE A 135 6.44 2.33 -19.77
N PRO A 136 6.07 3.38 -20.52
CA PRO A 136 6.34 3.44 -21.95
C PRO A 136 7.84 3.64 -22.19
N ASN A 137 8.37 3.00 -23.23
CA ASN A 137 9.78 3.10 -23.66
C ASN A 137 10.78 2.89 -22.51
N LYS A 138 10.52 1.86 -21.69
CA LYS A 138 11.30 1.51 -20.50
C LYS A 138 12.80 1.49 -20.80
N GLY A 139 13.55 2.41 -20.17
CA GLY A 139 15.02 2.51 -20.31
C GLY A 139 15.52 3.08 -21.65
N GLN A 140 14.63 3.55 -22.52
CA GLN A 140 14.95 4.01 -23.88
C GLN A 140 14.53 5.48 -24.11
N GLY A 141 14.75 6.34 -23.10
CA GLY A 141 14.34 7.74 -23.16
C GLY A 141 12.84 7.89 -22.95
N THR A 142 12.44 7.96 -21.69
CA THR A 142 11.05 8.21 -21.28
C THR A 142 11.02 9.31 -20.24
N VAL A 143 9.95 10.10 -20.20
CA VAL A 143 9.75 11.08 -19.12
C VAL A 143 9.32 10.42 -17.82
N TRP A 144 9.02 9.11 -17.83
CA TRP A 144 8.53 8.39 -16.68
C TRP A 144 9.66 7.67 -15.94
N CYS A 145 9.64 7.76 -14.62
CA CYS A 145 10.42 6.88 -13.77
C CYS A 145 9.57 6.41 -12.60
N SER A 146 10.02 5.34 -11.97
CA SER A 146 9.36 4.79 -10.79
C SER A 146 10.40 4.30 -9.80
N ILE A 147 10.06 4.37 -8.52
CA ILE A 147 10.94 3.97 -7.43
C ILE A 147 10.13 3.23 -6.37
N ALA A 148 10.66 2.13 -5.85
CA ALA A 148 9.98 1.35 -4.83
C ALA A 148 10.94 0.73 -3.82
N GLY A 149 10.48 0.64 -2.57
CA GLY A 149 11.17 -0.10 -1.53
C GLY A 149 10.57 0.09 -0.14
N LYS A 150 11.32 -0.35 0.87
CA LYS A 150 10.90 -0.34 2.27
C LYS A 150 11.29 0.97 2.95
N ILE A 151 10.41 1.48 3.79
CA ILE A 151 10.69 2.53 4.76
C ILE A 151 10.47 1.99 6.18
N GLU A 152 11.16 2.57 7.15
CA GLU A 152 10.99 2.25 8.56
C GLU A 152 10.72 3.54 9.33
N VAL A 153 9.60 3.57 10.05
CA VAL A 153 9.17 4.74 10.82
C VAL A 153 8.71 4.26 12.18
N LEU A 154 9.33 4.80 13.24
CA LEU A 154 9.00 4.50 14.64
C LEU A 154 8.93 2.99 14.94
N GLY A 155 9.85 2.21 14.37
CA GLY A 155 9.91 0.75 14.55
C GLY A 155 8.91 -0.05 13.70
N SER A 156 8.05 0.61 12.92
CA SER A 156 7.12 -0.03 11.99
C SER A 156 7.64 0.04 10.55
N GLY A 157 7.51 -1.06 9.81
CA GLY A 157 7.88 -1.13 8.40
C GLY A 157 6.71 -0.80 7.49
N TYR A 158 6.97 -0.04 6.43
CA TYR A 158 6.01 0.17 5.34
C TYR A 158 6.72 0.03 4.00
N LEU A 159 5.93 -0.17 2.95
CA LEU A 159 6.41 -0.29 1.59
C LEU A 159 5.84 0.85 0.78
N ILE A 160 6.71 1.58 0.09
CA ILE A 160 6.35 2.74 -0.72
C ILE A 160 6.78 2.50 -2.16
N GLY A 161 5.88 2.82 -3.08
CA GLY A 161 6.15 2.92 -4.50
C GLY A 161 5.73 4.29 -5.02
N MET A 162 6.57 4.93 -5.83
CA MET A 162 6.27 6.21 -6.47
C MET A 162 6.41 6.09 -7.97
N VAL A 163 5.48 6.70 -8.69
CA VAL A 163 5.59 6.94 -10.14
C VAL A 163 5.73 8.44 -10.34
N CYS A 164 6.75 8.83 -11.09
CA CYS A 164 7.10 10.22 -11.30
C CYS A 164 7.27 10.51 -12.79
N ASN A 165 6.96 11.74 -13.20
CA ASN A 165 7.41 12.27 -14.48
C ASN A 165 8.54 13.28 -14.28
N THR A 166 9.46 13.35 -15.23
CA THR A 166 10.61 14.26 -15.25
C THR A 166 10.40 15.41 -16.22
N ALA A 167 11.26 16.43 -16.15
CA ALA A 167 11.24 17.56 -17.07
C ALA A 167 11.63 17.18 -18.50
N THR A 168 12.59 16.26 -18.63
CA THR A 168 13.15 15.78 -19.90
C THR A 168 13.19 14.25 -19.93
N PRO A 169 13.15 13.61 -21.12
CA PRO A 169 13.32 12.17 -21.23
C PRO A 169 14.62 11.69 -20.57
N ASN A 170 14.55 10.54 -19.90
CA ASN A 170 15.63 9.97 -19.11
C ASN A 170 15.69 8.44 -19.27
N SER A 171 16.73 7.82 -18.68
CA SER A 171 16.93 6.37 -18.65
C SER A 171 16.75 5.74 -17.26
N LEU A 172 16.17 6.48 -16.29
CA LEU A 172 16.00 6.06 -14.90
C LEU A 172 15.04 4.86 -14.78
N SER A 173 13.94 4.86 -15.55
CA SER A 173 13.00 3.74 -15.66
C SER A 173 12.46 3.22 -14.31
N GLN A 174 13.05 2.17 -13.74
CA GLN A 174 12.59 1.52 -12.50
C GLN A 174 13.76 1.45 -11.53
N ILE A 175 13.58 2.01 -10.34
CA ILE A 175 14.62 2.12 -9.33
C ILE A 175 14.19 1.32 -8.11
N THR A 176 14.97 0.32 -7.75
CA THR A 176 14.74 -0.45 -6.52
C THR A 176 15.55 0.12 -5.37
N VAL A 177 14.88 0.40 -4.26
CA VAL A 177 15.54 0.78 -3.00
C VAL A 177 15.79 -0.49 -2.18
N GLN A 178 17.06 -0.87 -2.10
CA GLN A 178 17.52 -2.13 -1.50
C GLN A 178 17.50 -2.08 0.03
N HIS A 179 17.80 -0.92 0.63
CA HIS A 179 17.77 -0.71 2.08
C HIS A 179 17.25 0.70 2.42
N PRO A 180 16.65 0.92 3.61
CA PRO A 180 16.01 2.19 3.95
C PRO A 180 16.91 3.43 3.79
N GLY A 181 18.20 3.35 4.14
CA GLY A 181 19.13 4.48 3.98
C GLY A 181 19.31 4.96 2.53
N GLN A 182 19.12 4.07 1.54
CA GLN A 182 19.35 4.39 0.13
C GLN A 182 18.32 5.39 -0.42
N TRP A 183 17.17 5.57 0.24
CA TRP A 183 16.21 6.61 -0.12
C TRP A 183 16.85 8.00 -0.15
N LEU A 184 17.77 8.29 0.77
CA LEU A 184 18.46 9.59 0.88
C LEU A 184 19.50 9.80 -0.23
N ASP A 185 20.06 8.72 -0.77
CA ASP A 185 20.99 8.78 -1.90
C ASP A 185 20.24 9.06 -3.21
N ILE A 186 19.03 8.53 -3.32
CA ILE A 186 18.23 8.58 -4.55
C ILE A 186 17.38 9.84 -4.61
N LEU A 187 16.70 10.17 -3.51
CA LEU A 187 15.75 11.28 -3.42
C LEU A 187 16.41 12.49 -2.79
N ARG A 188 16.29 13.63 -3.47
CA ARG A 188 16.73 14.92 -2.93
C ARG A 188 15.57 15.89 -2.93
N VAL A 189 15.44 16.63 -1.84
CA VAL A 189 14.46 17.70 -1.70
C VAL A 189 15.24 18.98 -1.46
N HIS A 190 14.98 19.98 -2.29
CA HIS A 190 15.58 21.31 -2.19
C HIS A 190 14.47 22.32 -1.88
N GLN A 191 14.70 23.19 -0.91
CA GLN A 191 13.89 24.38 -0.70
C GLN A 191 14.49 25.50 -1.54
N ALA A 192 13.63 26.21 -2.28
CA ALA A 192 14.03 27.38 -3.07
C ALA A 192 14.22 28.61 -2.18
#